data_AF-A0A2A2T6E8-F1
#
_entry.id   AF-A0A2A2T6E8-F1
#
_cell.length_a   1.000
_cell.length_b   1.000
_cell.length_c   1.000
_cell.angle_alpha   90.00
_cell.angle_beta   90.00
_cell.angle_gamma   90.00
#
_symmetry.space_group_name_H-M   'P 1'
#
loop_
_entity.id
_entity.type
_entity.pdbx_description
1 polymer ?
#
loop_
_entity_poly.entity_id
_entity_poly.type
_entity_poly.pdbx_seq_one_letter_code
_entity_poly.pdbx_strand_id
1 'polypeptide(L)'
;MISSTFRRLALLCCALGLPLAATASEQLIKSKACIACHSVERKIVGPSFKDIAAKRHAEDGAAAAMAERIRKGSKGQWGPVPMPPNTRVNEAEAQALAQWILSLHPASATPAKAPPASDQATDSAKGSPKDQPKEDKAKPTAKP
;
A
#
# COMPACT_ATOMS: atom_id res chain seq x y z
N MET A 1 -17.62 47.88 -40.09
CA MET A 1 -18.22 46.53 -40.17
C MET A 1 -17.20 45.56 -40.78
N ILE A 2 -16.25 45.03 -40.00
CA ILE A 2 -15.56 43.76 -40.34
C ILE A 2 -15.27 43.08 -39.00
N SER A 3 -16.13 42.10 -38.72
CA SER A 3 -16.18 41.31 -37.49
C SER A 3 -15.31 40.06 -37.66
N SER A 4 -14.81 39.54 -36.54
CA SER A 4 -14.39 38.14 -36.35
C SER A 4 -13.12 37.66 -37.07
N THR A 5 -12.05 37.43 -36.31
CA THR A 5 -11.33 36.14 -36.23
C THR A 5 -10.12 36.26 -35.29
N PHE A 6 -10.32 36.17 -33.97
CA PHE A 6 -9.26 35.68 -33.07
C PHE A 6 -9.83 34.53 -32.25
N ARG A 7 -10.07 33.46 -32.99
CA ARG A 7 -10.43 32.15 -32.48
C ARG A 7 -9.12 31.47 -32.07
N ARG A 8 -9.11 30.90 -30.86
CA ARG A 8 -8.23 29.80 -30.40
C ARG A 8 -6.87 30.23 -29.83
N LEU A 9 -6.89 30.73 -28.59
CA LEU A 9 -5.84 30.35 -27.64
C LEU A 9 -6.37 29.14 -26.86
N ALA A 10 -6.22 27.95 -27.47
CA ALA A 10 -6.55 26.68 -26.82
C ALA A 10 -5.46 26.38 -25.78
N LEU A 11 -5.88 26.44 -24.53
CA LEU A 11 -5.09 26.23 -23.32
C LEU A 11 -4.64 24.76 -23.26
N LEU A 12 -3.37 24.50 -23.62
CA LEU A 12 -2.74 23.18 -23.53
C LEU A 12 -2.33 22.91 -22.07
N CYS A 13 -3.31 22.60 -21.22
CA CYS A 13 -3.05 22.05 -19.88
C CYS A 13 -2.86 20.52 -20.03
N CYS A 14 -1.62 20.10 -20.26
CA CYS A 14 -1.23 18.70 -20.15
C CYS A 14 -1.24 18.34 -18.66
N ALA A 15 -2.35 17.81 -18.17
CA ALA A 15 -2.46 17.32 -16.80
C ALA A 15 -1.60 16.05 -16.66
N LEU A 16 -0.44 16.18 -16.03
CA LEU A 16 0.35 15.03 -15.56
C LEU A 16 -0.45 14.31 -14.47
N GLY A 17 -1.12 13.22 -14.84
CA GLY A 17 -1.69 12.29 -13.88
C GLY A 17 -0.58 11.51 -13.17
N LEU A 18 -0.38 11.78 -11.88
CA LEU A 18 0.45 10.94 -11.01
C LEU A 18 -0.31 9.63 -10.71
N PRO A 19 0.32 8.45 -10.84
CA PRO A 19 -0.33 7.19 -10.52
C PRO A 19 -0.42 7.04 -8.98
N LEU A 20 -1.59 7.32 -8.42
CA LEU A 20 -1.86 7.26 -6.98
C LEU A 20 -2.16 5.83 -6.46
N ALA A 21 -2.02 4.80 -7.30
CA ALA A 21 -2.55 3.47 -7.01
C ALA A 21 -1.60 2.57 -6.19
N ALA A 22 -0.28 2.76 -6.27
CA ALA A 22 0.67 1.80 -5.69
C ALA A 22 0.85 1.93 -4.16
N THR A 23 0.70 3.14 -3.61
CA THR A 23 0.86 3.38 -2.16
C THR A 23 -0.40 3.11 -1.35
N ALA A 24 -1.56 3.14 -2.00
CA ALA A 24 -2.86 2.95 -1.36
C ALA A 24 -2.99 1.55 -0.75
N SER A 25 -2.49 0.52 -1.44
CA SER A 25 -2.75 -0.86 -1.05
C SER A 25 -1.86 -1.36 0.09
N GLU A 26 -0.60 -0.93 0.19
CA GLU A 26 0.27 -1.30 1.32
C GLU A 26 -0.20 -0.65 2.63
N GLN A 27 -0.65 0.60 2.56
CA GLN A 27 -1.28 1.27 3.71
C GLN A 27 -2.64 0.63 4.06
N LEU A 28 -3.39 0.18 3.06
CA LEU A 28 -4.68 -0.47 3.28
C LEU A 28 -4.53 -1.83 3.98
N ILE A 29 -3.57 -2.68 3.59
CA ILE A 29 -3.35 -3.96 4.31
C ILE A 29 -2.91 -3.76 5.76
N LYS A 30 -2.16 -2.68 6.05
CA LYS A 30 -1.74 -2.34 7.41
C LYS A 30 -2.92 -1.82 8.22
N SER A 31 -3.69 -0.87 7.66
CA SER A 31 -4.83 -0.26 8.35
C SER A 31 -5.99 -1.24 8.61
N LYS A 32 -6.15 -2.27 7.75
CA LYS A 32 -7.13 -3.34 7.92
C LYS A 32 -6.59 -4.57 8.67
N ALA A 33 -5.40 -4.47 9.25
CA ALA A 33 -4.75 -5.51 10.06
C ALA A 33 -4.53 -6.86 9.35
N CYS A 34 -4.47 -6.88 8.02
CA CYS A 34 -4.24 -8.09 7.23
C CYS A 34 -2.90 -8.76 7.59
N ILE A 35 -1.91 -7.94 7.98
CA ILE A 35 -0.55 -8.38 8.32
C ILE A 35 -0.45 -9.16 9.63
N ALA A 36 -1.52 -9.21 10.44
CA ALA A 36 -1.56 -10.04 11.64
C ALA A 36 -1.60 -11.54 11.31
N CYS A 37 -2.13 -11.90 10.14
CA CYS A 37 -2.30 -13.30 9.72
C CYS A 37 -1.60 -13.64 8.40
N HIS A 38 -1.31 -12.63 7.58
CA HIS A 38 -0.67 -12.78 6.28
C HIS A 38 0.65 -12.02 6.22
N SER A 39 1.52 -12.43 5.31
CA SER A 39 2.67 -11.63 4.91
C SER A 39 2.83 -11.66 3.40
N VAL A 40 3.73 -10.83 2.86
CA VAL A 40 3.98 -10.79 1.41
C VAL A 40 4.55 -12.11 0.90
N GLU A 41 5.56 -12.67 1.58
CA GLU A 41 6.37 -13.79 1.06
C GLU A 41 6.19 -15.10 1.82
N ARG A 42 5.93 -15.04 3.13
CA ARG A 42 5.95 -16.20 4.01
C ARG A 42 4.57 -16.51 4.59
N LYS A 43 4.26 -17.79 4.74
CA LYS A 43 3.09 -18.24 5.48
C LYS A 43 3.24 -17.88 6.96
N ILE A 44 2.18 -17.33 7.57
CA ILE A 44 2.08 -17.10 9.03
C ILE A 44 0.94 -17.96 9.57
N VAL A 45 -0.27 -17.42 9.56
CA VAL A 45 -1.52 -18.15 9.84
C VAL A 45 -2.18 -18.48 8.51
N GLY A 46 -2.39 -17.44 7.70
CA GLY A 46 -2.81 -17.53 6.31
C GLY A 46 -1.62 -17.75 5.35
N PRO A 47 -1.91 -18.09 4.08
CA PRO A 47 -0.89 -18.14 3.02
C PRO A 47 -0.24 -16.78 2.81
N SER A 48 0.94 -16.76 2.17
CA SER A 48 1.53 -15.50 1.74
C SER A 48 0.68 -14.83 0.65
N PHE A 49 0.75 -13.51 0.52
CA PHE A 49 0.05 -12.80 -0.56
C PHE A 49 0.55 -13.26 -1.94
N LYS A 50 1.84 -13.58 -2.07
CA LYS A 50 2.39 -14.17 -3.30
C LYS A 50 1.84 -15.57 -3.60
N ASP A 51 1.66 -16.43 -2.60
CA ASP A 51 1.03 -17.75 -2.80
C ASP A 51 -0.42 -17.59 -3.28
N ILE A 52 -1.14 -16.62 -2.71
CA ILE A 52 -2.51 -16.29 -3.16
C ILE A 52 -2.47 -15.84 -4.62
N ALA A 53 -1.58 -14.91 -4.96
CA ALA A 53 -1.42 -14.42 -6.33
C ALA A 53 -1.10 -15.56 -7.31
N ALA A 54 -0.11 -16.39 -6.98
CA ALA A 54 0.28 -17.56 -7.77
C ALA A 54 -0.87 -18.56 -7.98
N LYS A 55 -1.68 -18.82 -6.96
CA LYS A 55 -2.82 -19.75 -7.10
C LYS A 55 -4.00 -19.16 -7.89
N ARG A 56 -4.20 -17.84 -7.87
CA ARG A 56 -5.44 -17.19 -8.33
C ARG A 56 -5.30 -16.36 -9.62
N HIS A 57 -4.08 -16.09 -10.08
CA HIS A 57 -3.85 -15.19 -11.23
C HIS A 57 -4.55 -15.62 -12.52
N ALA A 58 -4.79 -16.92 -12.72
CA ALA A 58 -5.41 -17.47 -13.92
C ALA A 58 -6.93 -17.69 -13.77
N GLU A 59 -7.54 -17.32 -12.62
CA GLU A 59 -8.98 -17.46 -12.42
C GLU A 59 -9.74 -16.28 -13.04
N ASP A 60 -10.72 -16.57 -13.90
CA ASP A 60 -11.64 -15.56 -14.40
C ASP A 60 -12.40 -14.91 -13.23
N GLY A 61 -12.38 -13.58 -13.18
CA GLY A 61 -13.01 -12.84 -12.08
C GLY A 61 -12.33 -12.99 -10.73
N ALA A 62 -11.06 -13.40 -10.67
CA ALA A 62 -10.28 -13.61 -9.44
C ALA A 62 -10.44 -12.45 -8.43
N ALA A 63 -10.36 -11.19 -8.90
CA ALA A 63 -10.45 -10.03 -8.03
C ALA A 63 -11.79 -9.95 -7.29
N ALA A 64 -12.91 -10.19 -7.98
CA ALA A 64 -14.24 -10.15 -7.37
C ALA A 64 -14.44 -11.32 -6.39
N ALA A 65 -14.04 -12.53 -6.78
CA ALA A 65 -14.11 -13.70 -5.91
C ALA A 65 -13.24 -13.55 -4.65
N MET A 66 -12.06 -12.91 -4.79
CA MET A 66 -11.19 -12.60 -3.66
C MET A 66 -11.76 -11.51 -2.77
N ALA A 67 -12.34 -10.44 -3.32
CA ALA A 67 -12.98 -9.38 -2.55
C ALA A 67 -14.10 -9.94 -1.65
N GLU A 68 -14.94 -10.82 -2.21
CA GLU A 68 -15.97 -11.54 -1.46
C GLU A 68 -15.39 -12.38 -0.32
N ARG A 69 -14.32 -13.13 -0.57
CA ARG A 69 -13.62 -13.92 0.46
C ARG A 69 -12.98 -13.06 1.54
N ILE A 70 -12.39 -11.92 1.17
CA ILE A 70 -11.81 -10.97 2.13
C ILE A 70 -12.90 -10.49 3.08
N ARG A 71 -14.08 -10.12 2.57
CA ARG A 71 -15.17 -9.59 3.39
C ARG A 71 -15.88 -10.67 4.22
N LYS A 72 -16.23 -11.79 3.60
CA LYS A 72 -17.04 -12.85 4.22
C LYS A 72 -16.23 -13.94 4.93
N GLY A 73 -14.91 -13.88 4.81
CA GLY A 73 -14.02 -14.93 5.28
C GLY A 73 -13.94 -16.10 4.31
N SER A 74 -13.12 -17.09 4.65
CA SER A 74 -12.95 -18.30 3.83
C SER A 74 -12.53 -19.50 4.67
N LYS A 75 -12.81 -20.72 4.18
CA LYS A 75 -12.44 -21.97 4.84
C LYS A 75 -12.04 -23.03 3.81
N GLY A 76 -11.14 -23.94 4.19
CA GLY A 76 -10.84 -25.17 3.46
C GLY A 76 -9.90 -25.04 2.25
N GLN A 77 -9.55 -23.82 1.82
CA GLN A 77 -8.74 -23.63 0.60
C GLN A 77 -7.22 -23.62 0.83
N TRP A 78 -6.80 -23.39 2.08
CA TRP A 78 -5.40 -23.17 2.47
C TRP A 78 -4.99 -23.95 3.73
N GLY A 79 -5.89 -24.80 4.24
CA GLY A 79 -5.73 -25.57 5.47
C GLY A 79 -6.99 -25.59 6.33
N PRO A 80 -6.89 -26.16 7.55
CA PRO A 80 -8.01 -26.29 8.47
C PRO A 80 -8.43 -24.98 9.15
N VAL A 81 -7.51 -24.01 9.25
CA VAL A 81 -7.75 -22.70 9.89
C VAL A 81 -8.58 -21.82 8.94
N PRO A 82 -9.79 -21.39 9.33
CA PRO A 82 -10.58 -20.46 8.53
C PRO A 82 -10.05 -19.02 8.66
N MET A 83 -10.18 -18.24 7.59
CA MET A 83 -10.04 -16.78 7.64
C MET A 83 -11.38 -16.19 8.10
N PRO A 84 -11.44 -15.47 9.24
CA PRO A 84 -12.68 -14.83 9.70
C PRO A 84 -13.18 -13.75 8.73
N PRO A 85 -14.47 -13.38 8.78
CA PRO A 85 -14.99 -12.23 8.06
C PRO A 85 -14.30 -10.92 8.48
N ASN A 86 -13.84 -10.12 7.52
CA ASN A 86 -13.26 -8.80 7.78
C ASN A 86 -14.36 -7.73 7.71
N THR A 87 -15.15 -7.59 8.77
CA THR A 87 -16.34 -6.71 8.82
C THR A 87 -16.04 -5.21 8.67
N ARG A 88 -14.78 -4.81 8.85
CA ARG A 88 -14.30 -3.41 8.72
C ARG A 88 -13.78 -3.08 7.31
N VAL A 89 -13.86 -4.03 6.38
CA VAL A 89 -13.46 -3.86 4.99
C VAL A 89 -14.72 -3.69 4.14
N ASN A 90 -14.88 -2.53 3.52
CA ASN A 90 -15.98 -2.30 2.58
C ASN A 90 -15.68 -2.91 1.20
N GLU A 91 -16.66 -2.88 0.30
CA GLU A 91 -16.53 -3.51 -1.03
C GLU A 91 -15.39 -2.91 -1.86
N ALA A 92 -15.29 -1.58 -1.91
CA ALA A 92 -14.24 -0.90 -2.68
C ALA A 92 -12.84 -1.22 -2.15
N GLU A 93 -12.68 -1.24 -0.82
CA GLU A 93 -11.43 -1.62 -0.18
C GLU A 93 -11.08 -3.09 -0.46
N ALA A 94 -12.06 -4.00 -0.42
CA ALA A 94 -11.85 -5.41 -0.71
C ALA A 94 -11.39 -5.64 -2.16
N GLN A 95 -11.98 -4.90 -3.12
CA GLN A 95 -11.55 -4.94 -4.51
C GLN A 95 -10.13 -4.40 -4.70
N ALA A 96 -9.80 -3.27 -4.08
CA ALA A 96 -8.45 -2.71 -4.14
C ALA A 96 -7.40 -3.67 -3.55
N LEU A 97 -7.71 -4.30 -2.41
CA LEU A 97 -6.87 -5.31 -1.79
C LEU A 97 -6.68 -6.54 -2.70
N ALA A 98 -7.77 -7.05 -3.28
CA ALA A 98 -7.72 -8.21 -4.16
C ALA A 98 -6.87 -7.96 -5.41
N GLN A 99 -7.07 -6.81 -6.07
CA GLN A 99 -6.27 -6.40 -7.23
C GLN A 99 -4.79 -6.27 -6.88
N TRP A 100 -4.48 -5.65 -5.74
CA TRP A 100 -3.10 -5.52 -5.29
C TRP A 100 -2.46 -6.89 -5.01
N ILE A 101 -3.15 -7.80 -4.32
CA ILE A 101 -2.62 -9.15 -4.07
C ILE A 101 -2.33 -9.85 -5.40
N LEU A 102 -3.25 -9.81 -6.36
CA LEU A 102 -3.07 -10.43 -7.66
C LEU A 102 -1.87 -9.84 -8.43
N SER A 103 -1.61 -8.54 -8.27
CA SER A 103 -0.46 -7.87 -8.89
C SER A 103 0.91 -8.36 -8.39
N LEU A 104 0.95 -9.08 -7.26
CA LEU A 104 2.17 -9.67 -6.73
C LEU A 104 2.62 -10.92 -7.49
N HIS A 105 1.84 -11.38 -8.47
CA HIS A 105 2.23 -12.50 -9.32
C HIS A 105 3.29 -12.06 -10.37
N PRO A 106 4.37 -12.81 -10.58
CA PRO A 106 5.39 -12.46 -11.58
C PRO A 106 4.83 -12.35 -13.02
N ALA A 107 3.77 -13.10 -13.38
CA ALA A 107 3.15 -12.97 -14.70
C ALA A 107 2.20 -11.76 -14.84
N SER A 108 1.84 -11.07 -13.76
CA SER A 108 1.10 -9.80 -13.86
C SER A 108 1.98 -8.60 -14.25
N ALA A 109 3.28 -8.83 -14.48
CA ALA A 109 4.24 -7.85 -14.99
C ALA A 109 4.05 -7.59 -16.50
N THR A 110 2.91 -7.00 -16.89
CA THR A 110 2.84 -6.15 -18.09
C THR A 110 3.10 -4.70 -17.62
N PRO A 111 3.93 -3.87 -18.31
CA PRO A 111 4.59 -2.74 -17.69
C PRO A 111 3.66 -1.53 -17.55
N ALA A 112 2.98 -1.43 -16.42
CA ALA A 112 2.68 -0.14 -15.83
C ALA A 112 3.88 0.25 -14.93
N LYS A 113 4.96 0.72 -15.57
CA LYS A 113 6.15 1.38 -15.00
C LYS A 113 6.43 1.05 -13.52
N ALA A 114 7.13 -0.05 -13.29
CA ALA A 114 7.75 -0.36 -12.01
C ALA A 114 8.86 0.66 -11.68
N PRO A 115 8.97 1.17 -10.43
CA PRO A 115 10.25 1.67 -9.94
C PRO A 115 11.24 0.51 -9.77
N PRO A 116 12.55 0.74 -9.96
CA PRO A 116 13.56 -0.31 -9.84
C PRO A 116 13.57 -0.87 -8.42
N ALA A 117 13.42 -2.19 -8.33
CA ALA A 117 13.66 -2.93 -7.11
C ALA A 117 15.16 -2.87 -6.77
N SER A 118 15.41 -2.81 -5.45
CA SER A 118 16.67 -3.11 -4.75
C SER A 118 17.88 -2.21 -5.03
N ASP A 119 18.05 -1.22 -4.16
CA ASP A 119 19.35 -1.01 -3.50
C ASP A 119 19.14 -1.20 -2.00
N GLN A 120 19.39 -2.42 -1.51
CA GLN A 120 19.93 -2.56 -0.17
C GLN A 120 21.42 -2.20 -0.26
N ALA A 121 21.72 -0.91 -0.16
CA ALA A 121 23.05 -0.47 0.23
C ALA A 121 23.12 -0.51 1.76
N THR A 122 23.79 -1.53 2.27
CA THR A 122 24.34 -1.56 3.61
C THR A 122 25.34 -0.42 3.76
N ASP A 123 25.18 0.45 4.75
CA ASP A 123 26.34 1.09 5.39
C ASP A 123 26.09 1.32 6.88
N SER A 124 26.92 0.64 7.66
CA SER A 124 27.12 0.89 9.07
C SER A 124 28.27 1.88 9.23
N ALA A 125 27.97 3.13 9.54
CA ALA A 125 28.87 4.04 10.26
C ALA A 125 28.05 5.29 10.65
N LYS A 126 27.75 5.55 11.93
CA LYS A 126 28.63 6.11 12.98
C LYS A 126 28.09 7.50 13.37
N GLY A 127 27.71 7.67 14.64
CA GLY A 127 27.73 8.98 15.30
C GLY A 127 26.42 9.50 15.91
N SER A 128 26.23 9.18 17.19
CA SER A 128 25.69 10.00 18.31
C SER A 128 25.74 11.53 18.09
N PRO A 129 24.86 12.36 18.73
CA PRO A 129 24.95 12.54 20.19
C PRO A 129 23.63 12.71 20.97
N LYS A 130 23.70 12.16 22.20
CA LYS A 130 22.96 12.60 23.37
C LYS A 130 23.18 14.11 23.56
N ASP A 131 22.13 14.85 23.93
CA ASP A 131 22.15 15.69 25.13
C ASP A 131 20.82 16.45 25.25
N GLN A 132 20.11 16.21 26.35
CA GLN A 132 19.06 17.09 26.86
C GLN A 132 19.69 18.01 27.90
N PRO A 133 19.61 19.34 27.76
CA PRO A 133 19.85 20.23 28.87
C PRO A 133 18.59 20.33 29.73
N LYS A 134 18.72 19.97 31.02
CA LYS A 134 17.81 20.42 32.08
C LYS A 134 18.07 21.92 32.34
N GLU A 135 17.01 22.71 32.26
CA GLU A 135 17.01 24.10 32.70
C GLU A 135 16.93 24.19 34.23
N ASP A 136 18.05 24.48 34.89
CA ASP A 136 18.08 24.89 36.28
C ASP A 136 17.85 26.42 36.37
N LYS A 137 16.69 26.82 36.88
CA LYS A 137 16.34 28.22 37.11
C LYS A 137 17.02 28.76 38.38
N ALA A 138 18.14 29.43 38.20
CA ALA A 138 18.73 30.31 39.21
C ALA A 138 17.96 31.65 39.28
N LYS A 139 17.45 31.97 40.47
CA LYS A 139 16.81 33.24 40.85
C LYS A 139 17.89 34.27 41.20
N PRO A 140 17.93 35.47 40.60
CA PRO A 140 18.84 36.53 41.01
C PRO A 140 18.15 37.47 42.00
N THR A 141 18.82 37.81 43.09
CA THR A 141 18.57 39.07 43.80
C THR A 141 19.90 39.65 44.28
N ALA A 142 20.35 40.69 43.57
CA ALA A 142 21.21 41.76 44.09
C ALA A 142 20.49 42.42 45.29
N LYS A 143 21.16 43.05 46.26
CA LYS A 143 22.02 44.25 46.18
C LYS A 143 22.64 44.47 47.59
N PRO A 144 23.46 45.52 47.80
CA PRO A 144 24.69 45.46 48.61
C PRO A 144 24.49 45.23 50.12
#